data_AF-A0A161JLI7-F1
#
_entry.id   AF-A0A161JLI7-F1
#
_cell.length_a   1.000
_cell.length_b   1.000
_cell.length_c   1.000
_cell.angle_alpha   90.00
_cell.angle_beta   90.00
_cell.angle_gamma   90.00
#
_symmetry.space_group_name_H-M   'P 1'
#
loop_
_entity.id
_entity.type
_entity.pdbx_description
1 polymer ?
#
loop_
_entity_poly.entity_id
_entity_poly.type
_entity_poly.pdbx_seq_one_letter_code
_entity_poly.pdbx_strand_id
1 'polypeptide(L)'
;MILLTSAACSACFALHFLRLGAQTGTAMCLVSVMQSVVAARWIGTDSRAPWVAPLFLASSFVALCLTLATWNGWPSACAGLGSLLATTARLQANSQTMRRVFLGASSCWALHNTLVGSVFGLTCDLLTITALVIALVRGAARRATIAGPSAPLPGAA
;
A
#
# COMPACT_ATOMS: atom_id res chain seq x y z
N MET A 1 -1.87 6.32 -11.98
CA MET A 1 -3.17 6.66 -11.35
C MET A 1 -3.27 6.15 -9.92
N ILE A 2 -3.21 4.83 -9.66
CA ILE A 2 -3.37 4.24 -8.30
C ILE A 2 -2.43 4.88 -7.24
N LEU A 3 -1.17 5.13 -7.58
CA LEU A 3 -0.18 5.69 -6.65
C LEU A 3 -0.42 7.17 -6.31
N LEU A 4 -0.96 7.97 -7.24
CA LEU A 4 -1.30 9.37 -6.99
C LEU A 4 -2.52 9.48 -6.07
N THR A 5 -3.53 8.64 -6.30
CA THR A 5 -4.69 8.53 -5.40
C THR A 5 -4.28 8.07 -4.00
N SER A 6 -3.33 7.14 -3.87
CA SER A 6 -2.85 6.73 -2.54
C SER A 6 -2.08 7.85 -1.83
N ALA A 7 -1.30 8.65 -2.57
CA ALA A 7 -0.60 9.81 -2.02
C ALA A 7 -1.58 10.87 -1.50
N ALA A 8 -2.61 11.24 -2.28
CA ALA A 8 -3.63 12.18 -1.85
C ALA A 8 -4.36 11.71 -0.59
N CYS A 9 -4.72 10.41 -0.53
CA CYS A 9 -5.37 9.82 0.62
C CYS A 9 -4.47 9.84 1.86
N SER A 10 -3.20 9.42 1.73
CA SER A 10 -2.22 9.45 2.84
C SER A 10 -1.96 10.88 3.36
N ALA A 11 -2.02 11.90 2.52
CA ALA A 11 -1.87 13.29 2.96
C ALA A 11 -3.06 13.76 3.83
N CYS A 12 -4.28 13.39 3.45
CA CYS A 12 -5.49 13.69 4.22
C CYS A 12 -5.46 13.00 5.59
N PHE A 13 -4.99 11.75 5.63
CA PHE A 13 -4.77 11.00 6.86
C PHE A 13 -3.70 11.59 7.78
N ALA A 14 -2.59 12.08 7.22
CA ALA A 14 -1.57 12.75 8.02
C ALA A 14 -2.15 13.96 8.77
N LEU A 15 -2.97 14.77 8.09
CA LEU A 15 -3.66 15.90 8.72
C LEU A 15 -4.65 15.46 9.80
N HIS A 16 -5.37 14.36 9.58
CA HIS A 16 -6.31 13.81 10.56
C HIS A 16 -5.60 13.28 11.82
N PHE A 17 -4.53 12.49 11.67
CA PHE A 17 -3.76 11.97 12.80
C PHE A 17 -3.03 13.06 13.57
N LEU A 18 -2.60 14.13 12.90
CA LEU A 18 -2.04 15.30 13.55
C LEU A 18 -3.06 15.95 14.49
N ARG A 19 -4.33 15.99 14.09
CA ARG A 19 -5.44 16.53 14.90
C ARG A 19 -5.85 15.61 16.06
N LEU A 20 -5.68 14.29 15.90
CA LEU A 20 -5.87 13.30 16.97
C LEU A 20 -4.69 13.21 17.96
N GLY A 21 -3.56 13.85 17.68
CA GLY A 21 -2.34 13.73 18.49
C GLY A 21 -1.57 12.42 18.26
N ALA A 22 -1.97 11.60 17.28
CA ALA A 22 -1.27 10.37 16.90
C ALA A 22 -0.04 10.69 16.03
N GLN A 23 1.05 11.09 16.69
CA GLN A 23 2.32 11.50 16.07
C GLN A 23 2.90 10.41 15.15
N THR A 24 2.86 9.15 15.58
CA THR A 24 3.42 8.01 14.84
C THR A 24 2.66 7.74 13.54
N GLY A 25 1.33 7.76 13.58
CA GLY A 25 0.49 7.60 12.39
C GLY A 25 0.69 8.74 11.39
N THR A 26 0.83 9.97 11.88
CA THR A 26 1.12 11.16 11.05
C THR A 26 2.43 11.02 10.28
N ALA A 27 3.51 10.63 10.98
CA ALA A 27 4.81 10.46 10.36
C ALA A 27 4.82 9.36 9.29
N MET A 28 4.15 8.24 9.56
CA MET A 28 4.04 7.14 8.61
C MET A 28 3.21 7.49 7.38
N CYS A 29 2.13 8.25 7.57
CA CYS A 29 1.36 8.77 6.45
C CYS A 29 2.20 9.72 5.58
N LEU A 30 3.03 10.59 6.16
CA LEU A 30 3.95 11.45 5.41
C LEU A 30 4.99 10.66 4.63
N VAL A 31 5.59 9.63 5.24
CA VAL A 31 6.52 8.71 4.56
C VAL A 31 5.80 8.00 3.40
N SER A 32 4.57 7.56 3.63
CA SER A 32 3.72 6.94 2.62
C SER A 32 3.42 7.90 1.45
N VAL A 33 3.13 9.19 1.70
CA VAL A 33 2.95 10.21 0.66
C VAL A 33 4.21 10.33 -0.19
N MET A 34 5.37 10.53 0.47
CA MET A 34 6.66 10.69 -0.21
C MET A 34 6.96 9.50 -1.12
N GLN A 35 6.89 8.28 -0.57
CA GLN A 35 7.13 7.06 -1.33
C GLN A 35 6.13 6.88 -2.48
N SER A 36 4.85 7.21 -2.30
CA SER A 36 3.85 7.09 -3.37
C SER A 36 4.09 8.07 -4.52
N VAL A 37 4.51 9.30 -4.22
CA VAL A 37 4.87 10.30 -5.23
C VAL A 37 6.14 9.89 -5.97
N VAL A 38 7.16 9.40 -5.24
CA VAL A 38 8.40 8.90 -5.84
C VAL A 38 8.12 7.70 -6.74
N ALA A 39 7.35 6.71 -6.28
CA ALA A 39 6.96 5.57 -7.11
C ALA A 39 6.15 6.00 -8.34
N ALA A 40 5.21 6.93 -8.19
CA ALA A 40 4.39 7.40 -9.31
C ALA A 40 5.21 8.11 -10.40
N ARG A 41 6.31 8.79 -10.03
CA ARG A 41 7.17 9.52 -10.98
C ARG A 41 8.34 8.70 -11.52
N TRP A 42 8.89 7.78 -10.74
CA TRP A 42 10.18 7.16 -11.01
C TRP A 42 10.16 5.62 -11.11
N ILE A 43 8.99 5.00 -10.95
CA ILE A 43 8.75 3.58 -11.27
C ILE A 43 7.83 3.54 -12.50
N GLY A 44 8.43 3.43 -13.69
CA GLY A 44 7.74 3.28 -14.97
C GLY A 44 7.79 1.84 -15.49
N THR A 45 6.99 1.55 -16.54
CA THR A 45 6.83 0.20 -17.13
C THR A 45 8.15 -0.41 -17.63
N ASP A 46 9.10 0.40 -18.07
CA ASP A 46 10.34 -0.05 -18.70
C ASP A 46 11.62 0.18 -17.86
N SER A 47 11.55 0.92 -16.75
CA SER A 47 12.73 1.13 -15.90
C SER A 47 12.39 1.59 -14.49
N ARG A 48 13.12 1.01 -13.53
CA ARG A 48 13.16 1.43 -12.13
C ARG A 48 14.49 2.11 -11.88
N ALA A 49 14.46 3.35 -11.42
CA ALA A 49 15.70 4.00 -11.04
C ALA A 49 16.31 3.30 -9.81
N PRO A 50 17.61 2.94 -9.84
CA PRO A 50 18.23 2.10 -8.81
C PRO A 50 18.27 2.76 -7.42
N TRP A 51 18.09 4.09 -7.35
CA TRP A 51 18.03 4.85 -6.11
C TRP A 51 16.68 4.73 -5.37
N VAL A 52 15.62 4.23 -6.01
CA VAL A 52 14.29 4.15 -5.39
C VAL A 52 14.25 3.11 -4.28
N ALA A 53 14.88 1.94 -4.49
CA ALA A 53 14.95 0.88 -3.49
C ALA A 53 15.69 1.32 -2.19
N PRO A 54 16.89 1.91 -2.24
CA PRO A 54 17.56 2.39 -1.04
C PRO A 54 16.81 3.56 -0.38
N LEU A 55 16.15 4.44 -1.13
CA LEU A 55 15.31 5.50 -0.56
C LEU A 55 14.09 4.95 0.20
N PHE A 56 13.48 3.88 -0.31
CA PHE A 56 12.36 3.20 0.34
C PHE A 56 12.80 2.46 1.59
N LEU A 57 13.99 1.86 1.55
CA LEU A 57 14.60 1.20 2.71
C LEU A 57 14.99 2.22 3.79
N ALA A 58 15.64 3.33 3.41
CA ALA A 58 16.02 4.40 4.33
C ALA A 58 14.80 5.04 5.00
N SER A 59 13.74 5.32 4.23
CA SER A 59 12.49 5.86 4.78
C SER A 59 11.74 4.86 5.67
N SER A 60 11.81 3.56 5.36
CA SER A 60 11.28 2.51 6.25
C SER A 60 12.07 2.40 7.55
N PHE A 61 13.39 2.59 7.49
CA PHE A 61 14.26 2.61 8.65
C PHE A 61 13.97 3.82 9.55
N VAL A 62 13.81 5.01 8.95
CA VAL A 62 13.39 6.22 9.66
C VAL A 62 12.02 6.02 10.32
N ALA A 63 11.06 5.40 9.61
CA ALA A 63 9.75 5.08 10.16
C ALA A 63 9.86 4.11 11.34
N LEU A 64 10.71 3.08 11.25
CA LEU A 64 10.98 2.14 12.34
C LEU A 64 11.59 2.85 13.55
N CYS A 65 12.62 3.68 13.35
CA CYS A 65 13.23 4.48 14.42
C CYS A 65 12.22 5.41 15.07
N LEU A 66 11.36 6.09 14.31
CA LEU A 66 10.29 6.92 14.86
C LEU A 66 9.26 6.10 15.64
N THR A 67 8.94 4.89 15.19
CA THR A 67 8.00 3.99 15.87
C THR A 67 8.56 3.56 17.23
N LEU A 68 9.85 3.23 17.27
CA LEU A 68 10.55 2.87 18.50
C LEU A 68 10.68 4.08 19.44
N ALA A 69 10.96 5.27 18.90
CA ALA A 69 11.09 6.50 19.69
C ALA A 69 9.74 7.02 20.22
N THR A 70 8.64 6.82 19.48
CA THR A 70 7.28 7.27 19.84
C THR A 70 6.38 6.12 20.24
N TRP A 71 6.97 5.06 20.81
CA TRP A 71 6.28 3.81 21.12
C TRP A 71 5.06 4.06 22.01
N ASN A 72 3.87 3.92 21.44
CA ASN A 72 2.59 4.15 22.11
C ASN A 72 1.82 2.83 22.31
N GLY A 73 2.52 1.68 22.25
CA GLY A 73 1.95 0.34 22.38
C GLY A 73 1.51 -0.28 21.06
N TRP A 74 0.47 -1.12 21.11
CA TRP A 74 -0.06 -1.88 19.97
C TRP A 74 -0.42 -1.05 18.71
N PRO A 75 -0.91 0.20 18.81
CA PRO A 75 -1.16 1.03 17.63
C PRO A 75 0.13 1.29 16.82
N SER A 76 1.22 1.68 17.48
CA SER A 76 2.49 1.99 16.82
C SER A 76 3.04 0.78 16.06
N ALA A 77 2.90 -0.43 16.62
CA ALA A 77 3.31 -1.67 15.95
C ALA A 77 2.49 -1.95 14.68
N CYS A 78 1.17 -1.75 14.73
CA CYS A 78 0.28 -1.92 13.58
C CYS A 78 0.59 -0.90 12.47
N ALA A 79 0.80 0.36 12.84
CA ALA A 79 1.16 1.39 11.87
C ALA A 79 2.50 1.08 11.17
N GLY A 80 3.49 0.61 11.95
CA GLY A 80 4.82 0.23 11.45
C GLY A 80 4.75 -0.94 10.47
N LEU A 81 4.08 -2.03 10.86
CA LEU A 81 3.87 -3.20 10.00
C LEU A 81 3.08 -2.85 8.74
N GLY A 82 2.01 -2.06 8.86
CA GLY A 82 1.22 -1.58 7.74
C GLY A 82 2.05 -0.76 6.75
N SER A 83 2.95 0.10 7.26
CA SER A 83 3.85 0.91 6.44
C SER A 83 4.94 0.09 5.73
N LEU A 84 5.49 -0.92 6.39
CA LEU A 84 6.44 -1.86 5.78
C LEU A 84 5.77 -2.69 4.68
N LEU A 85 4.56 -3.20 4.93
CA LEU A 85 3.77 -3.92 3.93
C LEU A 85 3.40 -3.00 2.76
N ALA A 86 3.02 -1.74 3.01
CA ALA A 86 2.75 -0.79 1.94
C ALA A 86 4.00 -0.49 1.08
N THR A 87 5.17 -0.39 1.72
CA THR A 87 6.46 -0.18 1.04
C THR A 87 6.81 -1.39 0.17
N THR A 88 6.74 -2.60 0.73
CA THR A 88 7.01 -3.84 -0.02
C THR A 88 6.04 -4.04 -1.16
N ALA A 89 4.76 -3.69 -0.99
CA ALA A 89 3.77 -3.73 -2.05
C ALA A 89 4.17 -2.84 -3.23
N ARG A 90 4.64 -1.61 -2.98
CA ARG A 90 5.09 -0.67 -4.03
C ARG A 90 6.33 -1.14 -4.77
N LEU A 91 7.16 -1.96 -4.11
CA LEU A 91 8.35 -2.56 -4.73
C LEU A 91 8.03 -3.80 -5.57
N GLN A 92 6.82 -4.37 -5.51
CA GLN A 92 6.45 -5.52 -6.34
C GLN A 92 6.32 -5.13 -7.82
N ALA A 93 6.96 -5.88 -8.72
CA ALA A 93 6.84 -5.68 -10.17
C ALA A 93 5.53 -6.29 -10.72
N ASN A 94 5.05 -7.36 -10.09
CA ASN A 94 3.80 -8.01 -10.47
C ASN A 94 2.61 -7.31 -9.81
N SER A 95 1.71 -6.77 -10.63
CA SER A 95 0.52 -6.03 -10.21
C SER A 95 -0.46 -6.85 -9.34
N GLN A 96 -0.50 -8.17 -9.48
CA GLN A 96 -1.33 -9.05 -8.63
C GLN A 96 -0.69 -9.30 -7.27
N THR A 97 0.64 -9.47 -7.21
CA THR A 97 1.37 -9.59 -5.93
C THR A 97 1.34 -8.27 -5.17
N MET A 98 1.53 -7.14 -5.87
CA MET A 98 1.36 -5.80 -5.30
C MET A 98 0.01 -5.63 -4.59
N ARG A 99 -1.10 -6.04 -5.22
CA ARG A 99 -2.44 -5.92 -4.65
C ARG A 99 -2.62 -6.78 -3.39
N ARG A 100 -2.12 -8.01 -3.38
CA ARG A 100 -2.21 -8.88 -2.19
C ARG A 100 -1.46 -8.30 -0.99
N VAL A 101 -0.25 -7.77 -1.22
CA VAL A 101 0.55 -7.16 -0.15
C VAL A 101 -0.09 -5.84 0.33
N PHE A 102 -0.66 -5.03 -0.58
CA PHE A 102 -1.41 -3.82 -0.22
C PHE A 102 -2.67 -4.12 0.59
N LEU A 103 -3.33 -5.27 0.35
CA LEU A 103 -4.46 -5.72 1.15
C LEU A 103 -4.03 -5.96 2.60
N GLY A 104 -2.94 -6.70 2.81
CA GLY A 104 -2.38 -6.93 4.14
C GLY A 104 -1.96 -5.63 4.83
N ALA A 105 -1.34 -4.71 4.08
CA ALA A 105 -1.03 -3.37 4.60
C ALA A 105 -2.28 -2.63 5.08
N SER A 106 -3.35 -2.63 4.29
CA SER A 106 -4.61 -1.95 4.59
C SER A 106 -5.32 -2.55 5.81
N SER A 107 -5.28 -3.87 5.98
CA SER A 107 -5.82 -4.52 7.19
C SER A 107 -5.07 -4.11 8.46
N CYS A 108 -3.75 -3.95 8.37
CA CYS A 108 -2.92 -3.51 9.49
C CYS A 108 -3.22 -2.04 9.85
N TRP A 109 -3.45 -1.19 8.85
CA TRP A 109 -3.93 0.19 9.04
C TRP A 109 -5.34 0.26 9.63
N ALA A 110 -6.26 -0.61 9.20
CA ALA A 110 -7.59 -0.70 9.78
C ALA A 110 -7.55 -1.06 11.27
N LEU A 111 -6.66 -1.97 11.66
CA LEU A 111 -6.44 -2.32 13.06
C LEU A 111 -5.88 -1.14 13.86
N HIS A 112 -4.88 -0.43 13.34
CA HIS A 112 -4.38 0.81 13.95
C HIS A 112 -5.50 1.83 14.13
N ASN A 113 -6.30 2.06 13.09
CA ASN A 113 -7.38 3.06 13.10
C ASN A 113 -8.50 2.69 14.07
N THR A 114 -8.76 1.40 14.25
CA THR A 114 -9.67 0.90 15.29
C THR A 114 -9.11 1.18 16.69
N LEU A 115 -7.83 0.90 16.92
CA LEU A 115 -7.18 1.12 18.22
C LEU A 115 -7.03 2.61 18.57
N VAL A 116 -6.83 3.47 17.58
CA VAL A 116 -6.74 4.94 17.76
C VAL A 116 -8.12 5.60 17.79
N GLY A 117 -9.20 4.86 17.49
CA GLY A 117 -10.57 5.39 17.46
C GLY A 117 -10.87 6.28 16.25
N SER A 118 -10.09 6.19 15.17
CA SER A 118 -10.30 6.96 13.95
C SER A 118 -11.35 6.27 13.05
N VAL A 119 -12.61 6.64 13.22
CA VAL A 119 -13.74 6.14 12.40
C VAL A 119 -13.57 6.53 10.93
N PHE A 120 -13.10 7.74 10.66
CA PHE A 120 -12.82 8.20 9.29
C PHE A 120 -11.72 7.34 8.66
N GLY A 121 -10.67 7.04 9.43
CA GLY A 121 -9.57 6.23 8.95
C GLY A 121 -9.98 4.80 8.62
N LEU A 122 -10.76 4.20 9.52
CA LEU A 122 -11.32 2.88 9.32
C LEU A 122 -12.19 2.81 8.05
N THR A 123 -13.00 3.84 7.79
CA THR A 123 -13.86 3.89 6.60
C THR A 123 -13.02 3.92 5.31
N CYS A 124 -11.97 4.74 5.27
CA CYS A 124 -11.05 4.78 4.13
C CYS A 124 -10.31 3.46 3.91
N ASP A 125 -9.90 2.78 4.97
CA ASP A 125 -9.25 1.46 4.85
C ASP A 125 -10.22 0.42 4.31
N LEU A 126 -11.47 0.41 4.79
CA LEU A 126 -12.51 -0.49 4.28
C LEU A 126 -12.81 -0.25 2.80
N LEU A 127 -12.87 1.01 2.35
CA LEU A 127 -13.02 1.34 0.93
C LEU A 127 -11.81 0.88 0.12
N THR A 128 -10.59 1.05 0.65
CA THR A 128 -9.35 0.62 0.01
C THR A 128 -9.30 -0.90 -0.12
N ILE A 129 -9.60 -1.63 0.96
CA ILE A 129 -9.71 -3.09 0.99
C ILE A 129 -10.73 -3.55 -0.06
N THR A 130 -11.92 -2.95 -0.08
CA THR A 130 -12.98 -3.29 -1.04
C THR A 130 -12.52 -3.09 -2.48
N ALA A 131 -11.90 -1.94 -2.78
CA ALA A 131 -11.37 -1.65 -4.12
C ALA A 131 -10.26 -2.64 -4.53
N LEU A 132 -9.37 -3.01 -3.60
CA LEU A 132 -8.31 -4.00 -3.82
C LEU A 132 -8.87 -5.40 -4.07
N VAL A 133 -9.88 -5.83 -3.31
CA VAL A 133 -10.57 -7.12 -3.51
C VAL A 133 -11.24 -7.16 -4.89
N ILE A 134 -12.02 -6.14 -5.24
CA ILE A 134 -12.66 -6.05 -6.57
C ILE A 134 -11.60 -6.12 -7.67
N ALA A 135 -10.49 -5.40 -7.50
CA ALA A 135 -9.39 -5.38 -8.46
C ALA A 135 -8.69 -6.76 -8.56
N LEU A 136 -8.54 -7.50 -7.45
CA LEU A 136 -7.99 -8.86 -7.44
C LEU A 136 -8.90 -9.83 -8.21
N VAL A 137 -10.19 -9.85 -7.88
CA VAL A 137 -11.19 -10.72 -8.51
C VAL A 137 -11.29 -10.46 -10.02
N ARG A 138 -11.40 -9.19 -10.43
CA ARG A 138 -11.45 -8.81 -11.86
C ARG A 138 -10.15 -9.17 -12.59
N GLY A 139 -9.01 -9.08 -11.93
CA GLY A 139 -7.72 -9.45 -12.50
C GLY A 139 -7.54 -10.97 -12.66
N ALA A 140 -8.06 -11.75 -11.72
CA ALA A 140 -8.07 -13.22 -11.81
C ALA A 140 -8.99 -13.69 -12.94
N ALA A 141 -10.20 -13.11 -13.05
CA ALA A 141 -11.14 -13.41 -14.12
C ALA A 141 -10.54 -13.14 -15.52
N ARG A 142 -9.90 -11.99 -15.72
CA ARG A 142 -9.21 -11.66 -17.00
C ARG A 142 -8.08 -12.63 -17.34
N ARG A 143 -7.34 -13.12 -16.34
CA ARG A 143 -6.26 -14.09 -16.55
C ARG A 143 -6.82 -15.47 -16.96
N ALA A 144 -7.94 -15.88 -16.38
CA ALA A 144 -8.63 -17.12 -16.75
C ALA A 144 -9.18 -17.06 -18.20
N THR A 145 -9.67 -15.91 -18.65
CA THR A 145 -10.13 -15.73 -20.04
C THR A 145 -8.99 -15.84 -21.06
N ILE A 146 -7.81 -15.29 -20.75
CA ILE A 146 -6.63 -15.37 -21.64
C ILE A 146 -6.03 -16.79 -21.66
N ALA A 147 -6.13 -17.51 -20.55
CA ALA A 147 -5.69 -18.90 -20.43
C ALA A 147 -6.73 -19.93 -20.93
N GLY A 148 -7.78 -19.48 -21.61
CA GLY A 148 -8.77 -20.36 -22.22
C GLY A 148 -8.12 -21.39 -23.16
N PRO A 149 -8.71 -22.59 -23.29
CA PRO A 149 -8.06 -23.73 -23.94
C PRO A 149 -7.64 -23.37 -25.36
N SER A 150 -6.35 -23.58 -25.66
CA SER A 150 -5.83 -23.53 -27.02
C SER A 150 -6.69 -24.43 -27.89
N ALA A 151 -7.51 -23.84 -28.76
CA ALA A 151 -8.34 -24.59 -29.70
C ALA A 151 -7.42 -25.51 -30.53
N PRO A 152 -7.75 -26.81 -30.66
CA PRO A 152 -6.97 -27.70 -31.50
C PRO A 152 -7.01 -27.17 -32.93
N LEU A 153 -5.84 -27.06 -33.56
CA LEU A 153 -5.68 -26.61 -34.95
C LEU A 153 -6.58 -27.47 -35.87
N PRO A 154 -7.55 -26.87 -36.59
CA PRO A 154 -8.32 -27.61 -37.57
C PRO A 154 -7.47 -27.80 -38.83
N GLY A 155 -7.15 -29.05 -39.16
CA GLY A 155 -6.60 -29.42 -40.47
C GLY A 155 -5.23 -30.06 -40.44
N ALA A 156 -5.19 -31.35 -40.08
CA ALA A 156 -4.14 -32.27 -40.51
C ALA A 156 -4.82 -33.56 -40.96
N ALA A 157 -5.34 -33.55 -42.18
CA ALA A 157 -5.79 -34.72 -42.94
C ALA A 157 -5.59 -34.41 -44.43
#